data_AF-A0AAV3YWU3-F1
#
_entry.id   AF-A0AAV3YWU3-F1
#
_cell.length_a   1.000
_cell.length_b   1.000
_cell.length_c   1.000
_cell.angle_alpha   90.00
_cell.angle_beta   90.00
_cell.angle_gamma   90.00
#
_symmetry.space_group_name_H-M   'P 1'
#
loop_
_entity.id
_entity.type
_entity.pdbx_description
1 polymer ?
#
loop_
_entity_poly.entity_id
_entity_poly.type
_entity_poly.pdbx_seq_one_letter_code
_entity_poly.pdbx_strand_id
1 'polypeptide(L)'
;MVGKFKLKLKKNSKPFTNIKFDLAILKTNQTIREKYQISVQNKFEALGDAEELEQQWENFKSAIMEAATEEEVETAVKKMNHGKATGPDNISVELIEALEDFGIGKVTHLLNEIYDTGQIPTDLSKSIFIA
;
A
#
# COMPACT_ATOMS: atom_id res chain seq x y z
N MET A 1 -15.44 23.66 -35.56
CA MET A 1 -15.48 22.23 -35.97
C MET A 1 -14.39 21.52 -35.19
N VAL A 2 -14.71 20.75 -34.14
CA VAL A 2 -13.70 20.13 -33.26
C VAL A 2 -13.66 18.64 -33.55
N GLY A 3 -12.59 18.19 -34.20
CA GLY A 3 -12.38 16.78 -34.56
C GLY A 3 -11.88 15.96 -33.37
N LYS A 4 -12.58 14.86 -33.05
CA LYS A 4 -12.10 13.87 -32.07
C LYS A 4 -11.14 12.90 -32.75
N PHE A 5 -9.88 12.90 -32.32
CA PHE A 5 -8.89 11.88 -32.71
C PHE A 5 -8.73 10.87 -31.57
N LYS A 6 -8.92 9.58 -31.88
CA LYS A 6 -8.77 8.47 -30.92
C LYS A 6 -7.47 7.73 -31.21
N LEU A 7 -6.46 7.92 -30.36
CA LEU A 7 -5.20 7.18 -30.41
C LEU A 7 -5.40 5.80 -29.75
N LYS A 8 -5.20 4.71 -30.49
CA LYS A 8 -5.15 3.35 -29.93
C LYS A 8 -3.69 2.89 -29.87
N LEU A 9 -3.13 2.81 -28.66
CA LEU A 9 -1.82 2.25 -28.44
C LEU A 9 -1.89 0.72 -28.45
N LYS A 10 -0.98 0.07 -29.18
CA LYS A 10 -0.89 -1.40 -29.22
C LYS A 10 -0.41 -1.89 -27.86
N LYS A 11 -1.18 -2.76 -27.20
CA LYS A 11 -0.81 -3.38 -25.91
C LYS A 11 0.48 -4.19 -26.10
N ASN A 12 1.57 -3.73 -25.50
CA ASN A 12 2.84 -4.47 -25.49
C ASN A 12 2.75 -5.54 -24.39
N SER A 13 2.15 -6.68 -24.71
CA SER A 13 2.08 -7.81 -23.78
C SER A 13 3.48 -8.40 -23.65
N LYS A 14 4.17 -8.14 -22.53
CA LYS A 14 5.39 -8.87 -22.21
C LYS A 14 5.05 -10.36 -22.21
N PRO A 15 5.74 -11.22 -22.97
CA PRO A 15 5.54 -12.66 -22.83
C PRO A 15 5.95 -13.01 -21.40
N PHE A 16 4.98 -13.45 -20.59
CA PHE A 16 5.30 -14.15 -19.35
C PHE A 16 5.89 -15.50 -19.76
N THR A 17 7.21 -15.54 -19.96
CA THR A 17 7.90 -16.82 -20.15
C THR A 17 7.89 -17.53 -18.81
N ASN A 18 7.18 -18.65 -18.74
CA ASN A 18 7.21 -19.51 -17.57
C ASN A 18 8.57 -20.21 -17.58
N ILE A 19 9.58 -19.59 -16.96
CA ILE A 19 10.95 -20.12 -16.90
C ILE A 19 10.91 -21.33 -15.97
N LYS A 20 10.98 -22.53 -16.54
CA LYS A 20 11.18 -23.76 -15.77
C LYS A 20 12.65 -23.89 -15.41
N PHE A 21 12.96 -23.86 -14.12
CA PHE A 21 14.31 -24.10 -13.63
C PHE A 21 14.63 -25.59 -13.72
N ASP A 22 15.80 -25.94 -14.24
CA ASP A 22 16.29 -27.31 -14.24
C ASP A 22 16.90 -27.64 -12.87
N LEU A 23 16.06 -28.17 -11.98
CA LEU A 23 16.44 -28.55 -10.63
C LEU A 23 17.31 -29.82 -10.57
N ALA A 24 17.39 -30.60 -11.65
CA ALA A 24 18.21 -31.80 -11.68
C ALA A 24 19.71 -31.44 -11.65
N ILE A 25 20.09 -30.36 -12.33
CA ILE A 25 21.48 -29.88 -12.39
C ILE A 25 22.00 -29.50 -11.00
N LEU A 26 21.16 -28.94 -10.13
CA LEU A 26 21.51 -28.62 -8.74
C LEU A 26 21.77 -29.86 -7.87
N LYS A 27 21.19 -31.02 -8.24
CA LYS A 27 21.40 -32.29 -7.53
C LYS A 27 22.62 -33.04 -8.05
N THR A 28 22.89 -32.92 -9.35
CA THR A 28 23.94 -33.70 -10.03
C THR A 28 25.31 -33.01 -9.98
N ASN A 29 25.36 -31.67 -10.00
CA ASN A 29 26.61 -30.92 -10.04
C ASN A 29 26.85 -30.13 -8.74
N GLN A 30 27.88 -30.55 -8.00
CA GLN A 30 28.26 -29.96 -6.71
C GLN A 30 28.67 -28.47 -6.83
N THR A 31 29.44 -28.11 -7.85
CA THR A 31 29.95 -26.74 -8.03
C THR A 31 28.83 -25.74 -8.32
N ILE A 32 27.82 -26.16 -9.09
CA ILE A 32 26.64 -25.33 -9.39
C ILE A 32 25.79 -25.17 -8.13
N ARG A 33 25.63 -26.23 -7.33
CA ARG A 33 24.92 -26.20 -6.06
C ARG A 33 25.56 -25.22 -5.08
N GLU A 34 26.87 -25.26 -4.91
CA GLU A 34 27.60 -24.37 -3.99
C GLU A 34 27.47 -22.89 -4.40
N LYS A 35 27.64 -22.58 -5.69
CA LYS A 35 27.43 -21.22 -6.20
C LYS A 35 26.01 -20.73 -5.97
N TYR A 36 25.02 -21.59 -6.22
CA TYR A 36 23.62 -21.24 -5.99
C TYR A 36 23.33 -21.05 -4.50
N GLN A 37 23.89 -21.90 -3.63
CA GLN A 37 23.76 -21.79 -2.19
C GLN A 37 24.27 -20.45 -1.66
N ILE A 38 25.45 -19.99 -2.11
CA ILE A 38 25.98 -18.67 -1.75
C ILE A 38 25.03 -17.57 -2.24
N SER A 39 24.53 -17.67 -3.47
CA SER A 39 23.61 -16.66 -4.02
C SER A 39 22.29 -16.57 -3.25
N VAL A 40 21.80 -17.70 -2.75
CA VAL A 40 20.58 -17.78 -1.94
C VAL A 40 20.88 -17.23 -0.55
N GLN A 41 22.00 -17.63 0.07
CA GLN A 41 22.41 -17.12 1.37
C GLN A 41 22.57 -15.59 1.36
N ASN A 42 23.26 -15.02 0.37
CA ASN A 42 23.40 -13.57 0.25
C ASN A 42 22.05 -12.85 0.08
N LYS A 43 21.07 -13.48 -0.58
CA LYS A 43 19.71 -12.94 -0.70
C LYS A 43 18.94 -13.00 0.61
N PHE A 44 19.14 -14.05 1.40
CA PHE A 44 18.51 -14.19 2.71
C PHE A 44 19.19 -13.33 3.77
N GLU A 45 20.50 -13.14 3.75
CA GLU A 45 21.19 -12.19 4.63
C GLU A 45 20.77 -10.74 4.37
N ALA A 46 20.39 -10.41 3.14
CA ALA A 46 19.83 -9.10 2.82
C ALA A 46 18.40 -8.90 3.37
N LEU A 47 17.71 -10.00 3.70
CA LEU A 47 16.48 -9.95 4.48
C LEU A 47 16.92 -9.91 5.95
N GLY A 48 16.85 -8.75 6.60
CA GLY A 48 17.20 -8.61 8.01
C GLY A 48 16.43 -9.60 8.89
N ASP A 49 16.87 -9.75 10.13
CA ASP A 49 16.20 -10.65 11.08
C ASP A 49 14.74 -10.21 11.26
N ALA A 50 13.82 -11.18 11.33
CA ALA A 50 12.39 -10.89 11.48
C ALA A 50 12.10 -10.03 12.72
N GLU A 51 12.89 -10.21 13.78
CA GLU A 51 12.83 -9.43 15.03
C GLU A 51 13.27 -7.97 14.82
N GLU A 52 14.23 -7.71 13.92
CA GLU A 52 14.64 -6.35 13.55
C GLU A 52 13.54 -5.66 12.73
N LEU A 53 12.87 -6.37 11.84
CA LEU A 53 11.75 -5.85 11.05
C LEU A 53 10.54 -5.51 11.93
N GLU A 54 10.21 -6.36 12.91
CA GLU A 54 9.15 -6.08 13.88
C GLU A 54 9.49 -4.85 14.72
N GLN A 55 10.74 -4.74 15.20
CA GLN A 55 11.16 -3.56 15.97
C GLN A 55 11.17 -2.28 15.13
N GLN A 56 11.61 -2.35 13.87
CA GLN A 56 11.55 -1.22 12.93
C GLN A 56 10.10 -0.82 12.66
N TRP A 57 9.19 -1.80 12.52
CA TRP A 57 7.78 -1.55 12.36
C TRP A 57 7.17 -0.86 13.58
N GLU A 58 7.45 -1.33 14.79
CA GLU A 58 6.97 -0.70 16.02
C GLU A 58 7.49 0.73 16.18
N ASN A 59 8.76 0.97 15.86
CA ASN A 59 9.34 2.32 15.89
C ASN A 59 8.65 3.24 14.87
N PHE A 60 8.40 2.74 13.66
CA PHE A 60 7.72 3.48 12.61
C PHE A 60 6.26 3.76 12.97
N LYS A 61 5.56 2.75 13.47
CA LYS A 61 4.18 2.84 13.95
C LYS A 61 4.05 3.88 15.06
N SER A 62 4.92 3.86 16.05
CA SER A 62 4.94 4.86 17.12
C SER A 62 5.16 6.26 16.57
N ALA A 63 6.10 6.44 15.63
CA ALA A 63 6.38 7.74 15.02
C ALA A 63 5.18 8.27 14.21
N ILE A 64 4.47 7.39 13.49
CA ILE A 64 3.25 7.77 12.78
C ILE A 64 2.13 8.13 13.73
N MET A 65 1.90 7.34 14.78
CA MET A 65 0.82 7.63 15.75
C MET A 65 1.07 8.93 16.52
N GLU A 66 2.33 9.26 16.79
CA GLU A 66 2.71 10.55 17.37
C GLU A 66 2.50 11.70 16.39
N ALA A 67 2.74 11.49 15.09
CA ALA A 67 2.54 12.50 14.05
C ALA A 67 1.07 12.65 13.61
N ALA A 68 0.27 11.59 13.71
CA ALA A 68 -1.16 11.57 13.34
C ALA A 68 -2.03 12.19 14.44
N THR A 69 -1.68 13.40 14.86
CA THR A 69 -2.46 14.19 15.80
C THR A 69 -3.74 14.71 15.15
N GLU A 70 -4.73 15.06 15.96
CA GLU A 70 -5.98 15.66 15.46
C GLU A 70 -5.72 16.95 14.66
N GLU A 71 -4.71 17.73 15.03
CA GLU A 71 -4.30 18.96 14.33
C GLU A 71 -3.78 18.70 12.91
N GLU A 72 -2.96 17.65 12.73
CA GLU A 72 -2.46 17.23 11.41
C GLU A 72 -3.60 16.70 10.55
N VAL A 73 -4.51 15.90 11.13
CA VAL A 73 -5.71 15.40 10.44
C VAL A 73 -6.61 16.56 10.03
N GLU A 74 -6.85 17.54 10.91
CA GLU A 74 -7.62 18.73 10.60
C GLU A 74 -7.01 19.54 9.44
N THR A 75 -5.70 19.75 9.48
CA THR A 75 -4.96 20.44 8.42
C THR A 75 -5.06 19.67 7.08
N ALA A 76 -4.96 18.35 7.13
CA ALA A 76 -5.10 17.50 5.97
C ALA A 76 -6.51 17.57 5.37
N VAL A 77 -7.56 17.47 6.20
CA VAL A 77 -8.97 17.57 5.78
C VAL A 77 -9.23 18.92 5.10
N LYS A 78 -8.75 20.04 5.68
CA LYS A 78 -8.88 21.38 5.09
C LYS A 78 -8.17 21.53 3.74
N LYS A 79 -7.12 20.75 3.49
CA LYS A 79 -6.36 20.75 2.23
C LYS A 79 -7.00 19.86 1.15
N MET A 80 -7.91 18.96 1.52
CA MET A 80 -8.58 18.09 0.56
C MET A 80 -9.48 18.89 -0.39
N ASN A 81 -9.66 18.38 -1.60
CA ASN A 81 -10.52 19.03 -2.58
C ASN A 81 -11.99 18.73 -2.30
N HIS A 82 -12.81 19.78 -2.24
CA HIS A 82 -14.26 19.73 -2.15
C HIS A 82 -14.93 19.25 -3.46
N GLY A 83 -16.18 18.81 -3.36
CA GLY A 83 -17.03 18.40 -4.49
C GLY A 83 -16.64 17.07 -5.13
N LYS A 84 -15.93 16.20 -4.38
CA LYS A 84 -15.58 14.85 -4.84
C LYS A 84 -16.77 13.91 -4.67
N ALA A 85 -16.79 12.87 -5.51
CA ALA A 85 -17.80 11.81 -5.38
C ALA A 85 -17.62 11.09 -4.04
N THR A 86 -18.71 10.97 -3.30
CA THR A 86 -18.76 10.23 -2.04
C THR A 86 -18.71 8.73 -2.27
N GLY A 87 -18.24 8.00 -1.26
CA GLY A 87 -18.30 6.54 -1.25
C GLY A 87 -19.72 6.01 -1.09
N PRO A 88 -19.90 4.67 -1.00
CA PRO A 88 -21.21 4.06 -0.74
C PRO A 88 -21.79 4.41 0.64
N ASP A 89 -20.97 4.94 1.54
CA ASP A 89 -21.36 5.51 2.84
C ASP A 89 -21.95 6.93 2.73
N ASN A 90 -21.81 7.55 1.56
CA ASN A 90 -22.23 8.92 1.28
C ASN A 90 -21.61 9.98 2.22
N ILE A 91 -20.41 9.70 2.76
CA ILE A 91 -19.67 10.64 3.61
C ILE A 91 -18.73 11.46 2.75
N SER A 92 -18.84 12.79 2.83
CA SER A 92 -18.01 13.73 2.07
C SER A 92 -17.01 14.44 2.98
N VAL A 93 -15.97 15.03 2.39
CA VAL A 93 -14.98 15.83 3.14
C VAL A 93 -15.65 17.02 3.82
N GLU A 94 -16.64 17.62 3.17
CA GLU A 94 -17.42 18.75 3.71
C GLU A 94 -18.25 18.33 4.92
N LEU A 95 -18.77 17.10 4.93
CA LEU A 95 -19.49 16.57 6.07
C LEU A 95 -18.54 16.36 7.26
N ILE A 96 -17.34 15.87 7.01
CA ILE A 96 -16.32 15.69 8.05
C ILE A 96 -15.89 17.06 8.60
N GLU A 97 -15.66 18.04 7.72
CA GLU A 97 -15.30 19.41 8.10
C GLU A 97 -16.42 20.10 8.90
N ALA A 98 -17.68 19.90 8.51
CA ALA A 98 -18.85 20.47 9.21
C ALA A 98 -19.12 19.85 10.59
N LEU A 99 -18.57 18.67 10.87
CA LEU A 99 -18.68 18.00 12.16
C LEU A 99 -17.56 18.37 13.14
N GLU A 100 -16.63 19.25 12.72
CA GLU A 100 -15.53 19.79 13.53
C GLU A 100 -14.83 18.69 14.36
N ASP A 101 -14.69 18.87 15.66
CA ASP A 101 -14.03 17.94 16.59
C ASP A 101 -14.52 16.50 16.48
N PHE A 102 -15.83 16.30 16.25
CA PHE A 102 -16.37 14.94 16.12
C PHE A 102 -15.92 14.27 14.82
N GLY A 103 -15.94 15.02 13.71
CA GLY A 103 -15.51 14.53 12.40
C GLY A 103 -14.02 14.20 12.41
N ILE A 104 -13.20 15.15 12.87
CA ILE A 104 -11.75 14.99 12.97
C ILE A 104 -11.40 13.85 13.93
N GLY A 105 -11.97 13.82 15.13
CA GLY A 105 -11.70 12.76 16.11
C GLY A 105 -12.03 11.36 15.60
N LYS A 106 -13.11 11.19 14.82
CA LYS A 106 -13.45 9.89 14.21
C LYS A 106 -12.48 9.46 13.12
N VAL A 107 -12.03 10.39 12.28
CA VAL A 107 -11.03 10.09 11.24
C VAL A 107 -9.68 9.75 11.88
N THR A 108 -9.25 10.53 12.86
CA THR A 108 -8.01 10.29 13.62
C THR A 108 -8.04 8.93 14.31
N HIS A 109 -9.14 8.59 14.97
CA HIS A 109 -9.29 7.30 15.63
C HIS A 109 -9.20 6.13 14.64
N LEU A 110 -9.89 6.21 13.50
CA LEU A 110 -9.84 5.18 12.46
C LEU A 110 -8.43 5.00 11.90
N LEU A 111 -7.71 6.09 11.62
CA LEU A 111 -6.34 6.04 11.12
C LEU A 111 -5.41 5.37 12.14
N ASN A 112 -5.52 5.77 13.41
CA ASN A 112 -4.72 5.19 14.48
C ASN A 112 -5.03 3.70 14.70
N GLU A 113 -6.28 3.28 14.57
CA GLU A 113 -6.67 1.87 14.64
C GLU A 113 -6.07 1.04 13.48
N ILE A 114 -6.04 1.60 12.26
CA ILE A 114 -5.42 0.96 11.09
C ILE A 114 -3.90 0.78 11.30
N TYR A 115 -3.22 1.83 11.79
CA TYR A 115 -1.79 1.75 12.09
C TYR A 115 -1.50 0.84 13.29
N ASP A 116 -2.40 0.77 14.28
CA ASP A 116 -2.24 -0.08 15.45
C ASP A 116 -2.36 -1.56 15.09
N THR A 117 -3.42 -1.92 14.37
CA THR A 117 -3.74 -3.30 14.00
C THR A 117 -2.95 -3.79 12.79
N GLY A 118 -2.44 -2.88 11.95
CA GLY A 118 -1.86 -3.19 10.65
C GLY A 118 -2.89 -3.76 9.64
N GLN A 119 -4.19 -3.71 9.96
CA GLN A 119 -5.25 -4.26 9.14
C GLN A 119 -6.01 -3.14 8.43
N ILE A 120 -6.09 -3.23 7.11
CA ILE A 120 -6.89 -2.31 6.31
C ILE A 120 -8.33 -2.84 6.26
N PRO A 121 -9.34 -2.04 6.66
CA PRO A 121 -10.74 -2.39 6.54
C PRO A 121 -11.09 -2.87 5.13
N THR A 122 -11.83 -3.97 5.04
CA THR A 122 -12.22 -4.56 3.74
C THR A 122 -13.07 -3.61 2.90
N ASP A 123 -13.80 -2.69 3.52
CA ASP A 123 -14.59 -1.69 2.81
C ASP A 123 -13.72 -0.64 2.11
N LEU A 124 -12.56 -0.27 2.67
CA LEU A 124 -11.59 0.62 2.02
C LEU A 124 -10.89 -0.06 0.83
N SER A 125 -10.97 -1.38 0.73
CA SER A 125 -10.38 -2.16 -0.36
C SER A 125 -11.33 -2.30 -1.58
N LYS A 126 -12.56 -1.79 -1.49
CA LYS A 126 -13.57 -1.90 -2.56
C LYS A 126 -13.59 -0.60 -3.40
N SER A 127 -13.49 -0.73 -4.72
CA SER A 127 -13.65 0.41 -5.65
C SER A 127 -15.01 0.35 -6.35
N ILE A 128 -15.71 1.49 -6.41
CA ILE A 128 -16.95 1.65 -7.17
C ILE A 128 -16.67 2.47 -8.41
N PHE A 129 -17.03 1.95 -9.58
CA PHE A 129 -16.99 2.67 -10.85
C PHE A 129 -18.41 3.05 -11.24
N ILE A 130 -18.69 4.35 -11.28
CA ILE A 130 -19.96 4.88 -11.80
C ILE A 130 -19.72 5.19 -13.28
N ALA A 131 -20.50 4.56 -14.16
CA ALA A 131 -20.42 4.67 -15.62
C ALA A 131 -21.52 5.56 -16.20
#